data_AF-A0A7J4LV10-F1
#
_entry.id   AF-A0A7J4LV10-F1
#
_cell.length_a   1.000
_cell.length_b   1.000
_cell.length_c   1.000
_cell.angle_alpha   90.00
_cell.angle_beta   90.00
_cell.angle_gamma   90.00
#
_symmetry.space_group_name_H-M   'P 1'
#
loop_
_entity.id
_entity.type
_entity.pdbx_description
1 polymer ?
#
loop_
_entity_poly.entity_id
_entity_poly.type
_entity_poly.pdbx_seq_one_letter_code
_entity_poly.pdbx_strand_id
1 'polypeptide(L)' 'MDRRTVELAIGLHGHLASGVALGLRMSEIALERLKAKKGDKTLIGISETARCLADAMQ' A
#
# COMPACT_ATOMS: atom_id res chain seq x y z
N MET A 1 -11.06 0.45 -1.99
CA MET A 1 -10.15 -0.72 -2.03
C MET A 1 -10.93 -2.01 -1.91
N ASP A 2 -10.58 -3.03 -2.69
CA ASP A 2 -11.27 -4.33 -2.67
C ASP A 2 -10.63 -5.34 -1.70
N ARG A 3 -11.39 -6.37 -1.32
CA ARG A 3 -10.98 -7.39 -0.34
C ARG A 3 -9.75 -8.19 -0.79
N ARG A 4 -9.59 -8.46 -2.09
CA ARG A 4 -8.47 -9.22 -2.63
C ARG A 4 -7.16 -8.45 -2.49
N THR A 5 -7.18 -7.12 -2.67
CA THR A 5 -6.02 -6.27 -2.41
C THR A 5 -5.59 -6.34 -0.94
N VAL A 6 -6.55 -6.33 -0.01
CA VAL A 6 -6.26 -6.42 1.43
C VAL A 6 -5.66 -7.78 1.79
N GLU A 7 -6.26 -8.87 1.32
CA GLU A 7 -5.78 -10.24 1.57
C GLU A 7 -4.39 -10.48 0.97
N LEU A 8 -4.11 -9.90 -0.20
CA LEU A 8 -2.78 -9.95 -0.82
C LEU A 8 -1.73 -9.25 0.06
N ALA A 9 -2.01 -8.04 0.53
CA ALA A 9 -1.07 -7.29 1.37
C ALA A 9 -0.80 -8.01 2.70
N ILE A 10 -1.83 -8.59 3.32
CA ILE A 10 -1.67 -9.43 4.52
C ILE A 10 -0.82 -10.66 4.22
N GLY A 11 -1.05 -11.32 3.08
CA GLY A 11 -0.30 -12.51 2.67
C GLY A 11 1.18 -12.22 2.41
N LEU A 12 1.49 -11.09 1.76
CA LEU A 12 2.87 -10.65 1.50
C LEU A 12 3.59 -10.23 2.78
N HIS A 13 2.90 -9.54 3.69
CA HIS A 13 3.46 -9.13 4.97
C HIS A 13 3.57 -10.28 5.99
N GLY A 14 2.79 -11.34 5.81
CA GLY A 14 2.77 -12.53 6.66
C GLY A 14 1.83 -12.45 7.87
N HIS A 15 1.24 -11.29 8.17
CA HIS A 15 0.21 -11.14 9.20
C HIS A 15 -0.57 -9.83 9.04
N LEU A 16 -1.67 -9.71 9.77
CA LEU A 16 -2.42 -8.45 9.84
C LEU A 16 -1.74 -7.50 10.85
N ALA A 17 -0.96 -6.54 10.33
CA ALA A 17 -0.37 -5.47 11.12
C ALA A 17 -1.12 -4.14 10.94
N SER A 18 -1.17 -3.32 11.98
CA SER A 18 -1.74 -1.96 11.90
C SER A 18 -1.03 -1.09 10.86
N GLY A 19 0.29 -1.26 10.69
CA GLY A 19 1.07 -0.56 9.68
C GLY A 19 0.68 -0.93 8.24
N VAL A 20 0.33 -2.19 7.98
CA VAL A 20 -0.18 -2.63 6.66
C VAL A 20 -1.53 -1.97 6.38
N ALA A 21 -2.44 -1.99 7.35
CA ALA A 21 -3.74 -1.34 7.21
C ALA A 21 -3.60 0.17 6.92
N LEU A 22 -2.68 0.85 7.62
CA LEU A 22 -2.39 2.25 7.39
C LEU A 22 -1.80 2.48 5.99
N GLY A 23 -0.83 1.66 5.58
CA GLY A 23 -0.20 1.76 4.26
C GLY A 23 -1.19 1.62 3.11
N LEU A 24 -2.11 0.65 3.19
CA LEU A 24 -3.18 0.49 2.21
C LEU A 24 -4.00 1.78 2.04
N ARG A 25 -4.44 2.39 3.16
CA ARG A 25 -5.20 3.64 3.12
C ARG A 25 -4.37 4.81 2.58
N MET A 26 -3.11 4.93 3.00
CA MET A 26 -2.23 6.00 2.55
C MET A 26 -1.95 5.90 1.05
N SER A 27 -1.71 4.70 0.53
CA SER A 27 -1.52 4.46 -0.91
C SER A 27 -2.77 4.78 -1.73
N GLU A 28 -3.96 4.41 -1.24
CA GLU A 28 -5.22 4.75 -1.92
C GLU A 28 -5.41 6.27 -2.03
N ILE A 29 -5.16 7.00 -0.93
CA ILE A 29 -5.23 8.47 -0.91
C ILE A 29 -4.18 9.09 -1.85
N ALA A 30 -2.96 8.54 -1.89
CA ALA A 30 -1.90 9.03 -2.76
C ALA A 30 -2.28 8.87 -4.24
N LEU A 31 -2.78 7.69 -4.64
CA LEU A 31 -3.23 7.42 -6.00
C LEU A 31 -4.37 8.37 -6.42
N GLU A 32 -5.34 8.58 -5.54
CA GLU A 32 -6.45 9.52 -5.78
C GLU A 32 -5.93 10.96 -6.00
N ARG A 33 -5.07 11.46 -5.11
CA ARG A 33 -4.52 12.82 -5.17
C ARG A 33 -3.66 13.04 -6.42
N LEU A 34 -2.90 12.04 -6.82
CA LEU A 34 -2.04 12.10 -8.00
C LEU A 34 -2.79 11.82 -9.31
N LYS A 35 -4.08 11.43 -9.24
CA LYS A 35 -4.86 10.92 -10.38
C LYS A 35 -4.11 9.78 -11.10
N ALA A 36 -3.41 8.97 -10.32
CA ALA A 36 -2.61 7.86 -10.80
C ALA A 36 -3.36 6.54 -10.62
N LYS A 37 -3.00 5.54 -11.41
CA LYS A 37 -3.57 4.20 -11.31
C LYS A 37 -2.62 3.27 -10.55
N LYS A 38 -3.19 2.31 -9.82
CA LYS A 38 -2.42 1.19 -9.25
C LYS A 38 -1.65 0.47 -10.36
N GLY A 39 -0.38 0.15 -10.11
CA GLY A 39 0.49 -0.54 -11.06
C GLY A 39 1.09 0.35 -12.15
N ASP A 40 1.02 1.68 -12.01
CA ASP A 40 1.79 2.60 -12.83
C ASP A 40 3.30 2.41 -12.58
N LYS A 41 4.02 1.94 -13.62
CA LYS A 41 5.46 1.66 -13.54
C LYS A 41 6.35 2.91 -13.47
N THR A 42 5.78 4.08 -13.72
CA THR A 42 6.50 5.36 -13.64
C THR A 42 6.35 6.02 -12.28
N LEU A 43 5.45 5.51 -11.43
CA LEU A 43 5.20 6.05 -10.11
C LEU A 43 6.24 5.54 -9.11
N ILE A 44 6.92 6.47 -8.43
CA ILE A 44 7.91 6.15 -7.39
C ILE A 44 7.30 6.44 -6.02
N GLY A 45 7.19 5.40 -5.18
CA GLY A 45 6.79 5.52 -3.79
C GLY A 45 8.01 5.63 -2.88
N ILE A 46 7.99 6.59 -1.94
CA ILE A 46 9.03 6.77 -0.92
C ILE A 46 8.39 6.50 0.44
N SER A 47 8.90 5.51 1.17
CA SER A 47 8.55 5.30 2.57
C SER A 47 9.63 5.92 3.45
N GLU A 48 9.26 6.86 4.29
CA GLU A 48 10.18 7.52 5.23
C GLU A 48 10.64 6.60 6.37
N THR A 49 10.03 5.42 6.48
CA THR A 49 10.38 4.44 7.49
C THR A 49 10.35 3.01 6.95
N ALA A 50 11.29 2.18 7.39
CA ALA A 50 11.38 0.76 7.03
C ALA A 50 10.48 -0.09 7.96
N ARG A 51 9.17 0.19 7.94
CA ARG A 51 8.14 -0.53 8.73
C ARG A 51 7.09 -1.11 7.80
N CYS A 52 6.20 -1.91 8.39
CA CYS A 52 5.13 -2.69 7.76
C CYS A 52 4.30 -1.97 6.68
N LEU A 53 4.23 -0.64 6.73
CA LEU A 53 3.58 0.19 5.72
C LEU A 53 4.16 -0.01 4.30
N ALA A 54 5.48 -0.17 4.19
CA ALA A 54 6.15 -0.26 2.89
C ALA A 54 5.63 -1.44 2.07
N ASP A 55 5.35 -2.57 2.71
CA ASP A 55 4.82 -3.78 2.06
C ASP A 55 3.41 -3.57 1.52
N ALA A 56 2.61 -2.70 2.16
CA ALA A 56 1.27 -2.33 1.68
C ALA A 56 1.28 -1.25 0.59
N MET A 57 2.39 -0.51 0.46
CA MET A 57 2.58 0.50 -0.57
C MET A 57 3.00 -0.10 -1.91
N GLN A 58 3.79 -1.17 -1.88
CA GLN A 58 4.22 -1.93 -3.06
C GLN A 58 3.03 -2.54 -3.84
#